data_AF-A0A0C2H5N1-F1
#
_entry.id   AF-A0A0C2H5N1-F1
#
_cell.length_a   1.000
_cell.length_b   1.000
_cell.length_c   1.000
_cell.angle_alpha   90.00
_cell.angle_beta   90.00
_cell.angle_gamma   90.00
#
_symmetry.space_group_name_H-M   'P 1'
#
loop_
_entity.id
_entity.type
_entity.pdbx_description
1 polymer ?
#
loop_
_entity_poly.entity_id
_entity_poly.type
_entity_poly.pdbx_seq_one_letter_code
_entity_poly.pdbx_strand_id
1 'polypeptide(L)' 'MREQRLRWFDHVLRATEQLVEKIAHEFEVPGKRPRGRPKQRWADTLHKDLKIVRIHPDQAHERSK' A
#
# COMPACT_ATOMS: atom_id res chain seq x y z
N MET A 1 -4.02 13.06 -6.35
CA MET A 1 -3.12 12.44 -5.35
C MET A 1 -3.63 11.10 -4.81
N ARG A 2 -4.82 11.01 -4.19
CA ARG A 2 -5.37 9.73 -3.68
C ARG A 2 -5.51 8.66 -4.76
N GLU A 3 -6.18 9.01 -5.86
CA GLU A 3 -6.43 8.07 -6.95
C GLU A 3 -5.15 7.48 -7.54
N GLN A 4 -4.10 8.31 -7.70
CA GLN A 4 -2.79 7.85 -8.17
C GLN A 4 -2.15 6.85 -7.18
N ARG A 5 -2.26 7.09 -5.87
CA ARG A 5 -1.77 6.14 -4.85
C ARG A 5 -2.54 4.82 -4.90
N LEU A 6 -3.86 4.87 -5.07
CA LEU A 6 -4.70 3.67 -5.16
C LEU A 6 -4.42 2.89 -6.46
N ARG A 7 -4.22 3.56 -7.60
CA ARG A 7 -3.82 2.93 -8.86
C ARG A 7 -2.45 2.25 -8.75
N TRP A 8 -1.48 2.91 -8.11
CA TRP A 8 -0.18 2.29 -7.85
C TRP A 8 -0.31 1.09 -6.92
N PHE A 9 -1.14 1.17 -5.87
CA PHE A 9 -1.37 0.06 -4.96
C PHE A 9 -2.02 -1.14 -5.64
N ASP A 10 -3.01 -0.93 -6.50
CA ASP A 10 -3.60 -2.00 -7.33
C ASP A 10 -2.54 -2.67 -8.22
N HIS A 11 -1.64 -1.88 -8.84
CA HIS A 11 -0.51 -2.41 -9.59
C HIS A 11 0.41 -3.29 -8.71
N VAL A 12 0.75 -2.84 -7.50
CA VAL A 12 1.54 -3.63 -6.53
C VAL A 12 0.81 -4.90 -6.09
N LEU A 13 -0.50 -4.86 -5.89
CA LEU A 13 -1.26 -6.05 -5.50
C LEU A 13 -1.29 -7.12 -6.59
N ARG A 14 -1.28 -6.71 -7.86
CA ARG A 14 -1.23 -7.60 -9.04
C ARG A 14 0.20 -8.06 -9.39
N ALA A 15 1.22 -7.44 -8.82
CA ALA A 15 2.60 -7.81 -9.06
C ALA A 15 2.90 -9.22 -8.51
N THR A 16 3.65 -10.02 -9.27
CA THR A 16 4.19 -11.31 -8.83
C THR A 16 5.00 -11.15 -7.53
N GLU A 17 4.95 -12.13 -6.63
CA GLU A 17 5.61 -12.07 -5.32
C GLU A 17 7.12 -11.79 -5.37
N GLN A 18 7.78 -12.13 -6.47
CA GLN A 18 9.22 -11.91 -6.66
C GLN A 18 9.56 -10.50 -7.15
N LEU A 19 8.57 -9.66 -7.47
CA LEU A 19 8.81 -8.30 -7.90
C LEU A 19 9.18 -7.41 -6.70
N VAL A 20 10.18 -6.56 -6.91
CA VAL A 20 10.71 -5.62 -5.92
C VAL A 20 9.62 -4.76 -5.30
N GLU A 21 8.59 -4.41 -6.08
CA GLU A 21 7.46 -3.60 -5.62
C GLU A 21 6.64 -4.30 -4.53
N LYS A 22 6.37 -5.60 -4.70
CA LYS A 22 5.64 -6.42 -3.72
C LYS A 22 6.47 -6.62 -2.46
N ILE A 23 7.75 -6.99 -2.65
CA ILE A 23 8.72 -7.18 -1.55
C ILE A 23 8.86 -5.89 -0.73
N ALA A 24 9.03 -4.74 -1.39
CA ALA A 24 9.18 -3.45 -0.72
C ALA A 24 7.89 -3.01 0.00
N HIS A 25 6.73 -3.42 -0.48
CA HIS A 25 5.46 -3.15 0.18
C HIS A 25 5.29 -3.97 1.46
N GLU A 26 5.66 -5.26 1.43
CA GLU A 26 5.53 -6.18 2.56
C GLU A 26 6.65 -6.05 3.59
N PHE A 27 7.81 -5.51 3.19
CA PHE A 27 8.97 -5.40 4.05
C PHE A 27 8.76 -4.42 5.22
N GLU A 28 8.79 -4.95 6.44
CA GLU A 28 8.85 -4.15 7.65
C GLU A 28 10.30 -3.97 8.13
N VAL A 29 10.75 -2.72 8.27
CA VAL A 29 12.08 -2.40 8.80
C VAL A 29 12.07 -2.61 10.32
N PRO A 30 12.85 -3.56 10.86
CA PRO A 30 12.93 -3.78 12.30
C PRO A 30 13.65 -2.62 13.00
N GLY A 31 13.31 -2.40 14.28
CA GLY A 31 13.98 -1.44 15.16
C GLY A 31 13.20 -0.14 15.42
N LYS A 32 13.70 0.64 16.39
CA LYS A 32 13.09 1.93 16.75
C LYS A 32 13.56 3.02 15.79
N ARG A 33 12.61 3.75 15.24
CA ARG A 33 12.90 4.85 14.31
C ARG A 33 13.52 6.05 15.05
N PRO A 34 14.58 6.67 14.51
CA PRO A 34 15.15 7.87 15.12
C PRO A 34 14.16 9.05 15.08
N ARG A 35 14.30 9.97 16.03
CA ARG A 35 13.49 11.19 16.10
C ARG A 35 13.88 12.14 14.96
N GLY A 36 12.89 12.73 14.29
CA GLY A 36 13.11 13.75 13.25
C GLY A 36 12.06 13.70 12.14
N ARG A 37 12.06 12.65 11.32
CA ARG A 37 11.14 12.50 10.18
C ARG A 37 9.67 12.42 10.63
N PRO A 38 8.70 12.92 9.84
CA PRO A 38 7.28 12.65 10.04
C PRO A 38 7.01 11.17 10.30
N LYS A 39 6.19 10.89 11.33
CA LYS A 39 5.82 9.53 11.73
C LYS A 39 4.94 8.83 10.69
N GLN A 40 4.18 9.61 9.91
CA GLN A 40 3.25 9.07 8.92
C GLN A 40 3.99 8.43 7.76
N ARG A 41 3.74 7.14 7.56
CA ARG A 41 4.23 6.35 6.42
C ARG A 41 3.33 6.54 5.21
N TRP A 42 3.85 6.16 4.05
CA TRP A 42 3.02 6.01 2.85
C TRP A 42 1.91 4.99 3.08
N ALA A 43 2.22 3.85 3.71
CA ALA A 43 1.25 2.82 4.10
C ALA A 43 0.13 3.38 5.01
N ASP A 44 0.44 4.24 5.98
CA ASP A 44 -0.58 4.86 6.85
C ASP A 44 -1.53 5.76 6.04
N THR A 45 -0.98 6.45 5.03
CA THR A 45 -1.77 7.30 4.13
C THR A 45 -2.65 6.45 3.22
N LEU A 46 -2.10 5.34 2.71
CA LEU A 46 -2.84 4.38 1.89
C LEU A 46 -4.01 3.75 2.69
N HIS A 47 -3.78 3.32 3.92
CA HIS A 47 -4.83 2.78 4.80
C HIS A 47 -5.96 3.78 5.02
N LYS A 48 -5.63 5.07 5.22
CA LYS A 48 -6.64 6.14 5.31
C LYS A 48 -7.42 6.27 4.00
N ASP A 49 -6.73 6.26 2.87
CA ASP A 49 -7.36 6.37 1.55
C ASP A 49 -8.32 5.20 1.29
N LEU A 50 -7.90 3.95 1.54
CA LEU A 50 -8.71 2.74 1.45
C LEU A 50 -9.95 2.82 2.33
N LYS A 51 -9.80 3.27 3.59
CA LYS A 51 -10.92 3.48 4.51
C LYS A 51 -11.92 4.52 4.00
N ILE A 52 -11.44 5.61 3.38
CA ILE A 52 -12.30 6.66 2.82
C ILE A 52 -13.10 6.12 1.63
N VAL A 53 -12.49 5.32 0.76
CA VAL A 53 -13.18 4.70 -0.38
C VAL A 53 -13.96 3.43 -0.02
N ARG A 54 -13.86 2.97 1.24
CA ARG A 54 -14.50 1.73 1.76
C ARG A 54 -14.11 0.47 0.98
N ILE A 55 -12.88 0.42 0.48
CA ILE A 55 -12.32 -0.73 -0.23
C ILE A 55 -11.42 -1.48 0.74
N HIS A 56 -11.65 -2.79 0.89
CA HIS A 56 -10.74 -3.69 1.57
C HIS A 56 -9.66 -4.18 0.58
N PRO A 57 -8.37 -4.24 0.95
CA PRO A 57 -7.30 -4.67 0.04
C PRO A 57 -7.56 -6.04 -0.61
N ASP A 58 -8.28 -6.92 0.07
CA ASP A 58 -8.65 -8.25 -0.40
C ASP A 58 -9.65 -8.23 -1.57
N GLN A 59 -10.35 -7.10 -1.78
CA GLN A 59 -11.32 -6.91 -2.86
C GLN A 59 -10.66 -6.57 -4.21
N ALA A 60 -9.34 -6.43 -4.28
CA ALA A 60 -8.62 -6.03 -5.50
C ALA A 60 -8.65 -7.09 -6.62
N HIS A 61 -9.09 -8.32 -6.32
CA HIS A 61 -9.00 -9.46 -7.25
C HIS A 61 -10.20 -9.66 -8.20
N GLU A 62 -11.35 -9.00 -7.99
CA GLU A 62 -12.51 -9.21 -8.86
C GLU A 62 -12.76 -8.06 -9.85
N ARG A 63 -12.35 -8.26 -11.10
CA ARG A 63 -13.16 -7.80 -12.24
C ARG A 63 -13.92 -9.03 -12.74
N SER A 64 -15.22 -9.10 -12.44
CA SER A 64 -16.11 -9.91 -13.29
C SER A 64 -15.87 -9.49 -14.73
N LYS A 65 -15.56 -10.47 -15.58
CA LYS A 65 -15.72 -10.31 -17.01
C LYS A 65 -17.22 -10.30 -17.36
#